data_AF-K8EZI0-F1
#
_entry.id   AF-K8EZI0-F1
#
_cell.length_a   1.000
_cell.length_b   1.000
_cell.length_c   1.000
_cell.angle_alpha   90.00
_cell.angle_beta   90.00
_cell.angle_gamma   90.00
#
_symmetry.space_group_name_H-M   'P 1'
#
loop_
_entity.id
_entity.type
_entity.pdbx_description
1 polymer ?
#
loop_
_entity_poly.entity_id
_entity_poly.type
_entity_poly.pdbx_seq_one_letter_code
_entity_poly.pdbx_strand_id
1 'polypeptide(L)' 'MPLESLPPFAIIVGAITAIGGIQYAAHVLPMGKPKAVGLDNFDRLLERRDQRIRERSGLQK' A
#
# COMPACT_ATOMS: atom_id res chain seq x y z
N MET A 1 10.22 -26.98 -26.45
CA MET A 1 11.16 -26.67 -25.35
C MET A 1 10.61 -25.59 -24.40
N PRO A 2 9.42 -25.75 -23.80
CA PRO A 2 8.85 -24.72 -22.91
C PRO A 2 9.53 -24.62 -21.52
N LEU A 3 10.23 -25.68 -21.09
CA LEU A 3 10.86 -25.73 -19.76
C LEU A 3 12.15 -24.91 -19.67
N GLU A 4 12.85 -24.71 -20.80
CA GLU A 4 14.08 -23.91 -20.86
C GLU A 4 13.80 -22.40 -20.69
N SER A 5 12.61 -21.95 -21.08
CA SER A 5 12.15 -20.57 -20.85
C SER A 5 11.62 -20.32 -19.44
N LEU A 6 11.42 -21.36 -18.63
CA LEU A 6 10.77 -21.25 -17.32
C LEU A 6 11.66 -20.56 -16.27
N PRO A 7 12.99 -20.83 -16.18
CA PRO A 7 13.88 -20.13 -15.27
C PRO A 7 13.92 -18.60 -15.46
N PRO A 8 14.14 -18.04 -16.67
CA PRO A 8 14.12 -16.58 -16.83
C PRO A 8 12.73 -16.00 -16.54
N PHE A 9 11.65 -16.70 -16.87
CA PHE A 9 10.29 -16.22 -16.59
C PHE A 9 10.00 -16.18 -15.09
N ALA A 10 10.42 -17.20 -14.33
CA ALA A 10 10.26 -17.26 -12.89
C ALA A 10 11.00 -16.10 -12.18
N ILE A 11 12.18 -15.74 -12.66
CA ILE A 11 12.95 -14.60 -12.13
C ILE A 11 12.18 -13.30 -12.35
N ILE A 12 11.63 -13.08 -13.55
CA ILE A 12 10.87 -11.88 -13.88
C ILE A 12 9.61 -11.75 -13.00
N VAL A 13 8.84 -12.83 -12.88
CA VAL A 13 7.64 -12.86 -12.03
C VAL A 13 8.00 -12.62 -10.57
N GLY A 14 9.07 -13.24 -10.08
CA GLY A 14 9.58 -13.02 -8.73
C GLY A 14 9.94 -11.56 -8.49
N ALA A 15 10.65 -10.93 -9.43
CA ALA A 15 11.04 -9.53 -9.33
C ALA A 15 9.82 -8.58 -9.31
N ILE A 16 8.86 -8.76 -10.21
CA ILE A 16 7.64 -7.93 -10.26
C ILE A 16 6.83 -8.07 -8.96
N THR A 17 6.69 -9.31 -8.48
CA THR A 17 5.95 -9.60 -7.23
C THR A 17 6.64 -8.96 -6.03
N ALA A 18 7.98 -9.05 -5.97
CA ALA A 18 8.76 -8.42 -4.91
C ALA A 18 8.58 -6.89 -4.89
N ILE A 19 8.58 -6.23 -6.04
CA ILE A 19 8.38 -4.78 -6.14
C ILE A 19 7.02 -4.38 -5.57
N GLY A 20 5.94 -5.06 -5.98
CA GLY A 20 4.60 -4.78 -5.47
C GLY A 20 4.49 -5.05 -3.96
N GLY A 21 5.08 -6.14 -3.48
CA GLY A 21 5.09 -6.50 -2.06
C GLY A 21 5.85 -5.49 -1.19
N ILE A 22 7.03 -5.04 -1.64
CA ILE A 22 7.83 -4.02 -0.93
C ILE A 22 7.06 -2.71 -0.84
N GLN A 23 6.46 -2.25 -1.95
CA GLN A 23 5.67 -1.03 -1.96
C GLN A 23 4.45 -1.11 -1.02
N TYR A 24 3.76 -2.25 -1.00
CA TYR A 24 2.64 -2.49 -0.11
C TYR A 24 3.07 -2.48 1.37
N ALA A 25 4.11 -3.23 1.72
CA ALA A 25 4.62 -3.31 3.08
C ALA A 25 5.11 -1.94 3.58
N ALA A 26 5.84 -1.19 2.73
CA ALA A 26 6.33 0.14 3.05
C ALA A 26 5.21 1.15 3.37
N HIS A 27 4.00 0.96 2.83
CA HIS A 27 2.84 1.81 3.15
C HIS A 27 2.06 1.30 4.37
N VAL A 28 1.82 0.00 4.46
CA VAL A 28 0.99 -0.59 5.53
C VAL A 28 1.66 -0.46 6.89
N LEU A 29 2.98 -0.64 6.97
CA LEU A 29 3.72 -0.57 8.23
C LEU A 29 3.56 0.78 8.95
N PRO A 30 3.80 1.95 8.32
CA PRO A 30 3.65 3.23 8.99
C PRO A 30 2.19 3.70 9.12
N MET A 31 1.33 3.45 8.13
CA MET A 31 -0.05 3.96 8.15
C MET A 31 -1.03 3.03 8.87
N GLY A 32 -0.64 1.79 9.17
CA GLY A 32 -1.50 0.77 9.77
C GLY A 32 -2.67 0.31 8.89
N LYS A 33 -2.76 0.82 7.65
CA LYS A 33 -3.81 0.51 6.68
C LYS A 33 -3.23 0.41 5.26
N PRO A 34 -3.82 -0.43 4.38
CA PRO A 34 -3.46 -0.45 2.96
C PRO A 34 -3.76 0.88 2.30
N LYS A 35 -2.99 1.21 1.24
CA LYS A 35 -3.21 2.41 0.45
C LYS A 35 -4.55 2.31 -0.28
N ALA A 36 -5.46 3.25 -0.03
CA ALA A 36 -6.70 3.34 -0.78
C ALA A 36 -6.43 3.78 -2.22
N VAL A 37 -7.07 3.10 -3.17
CA VAL A 37 -6.99 3.40 -4.61
C VAL A 37 -8.26 4.15 -5.01
N GLY A 38 -8.15 5.11 -5.93
CA GLY A 38 -9.31 5.87 -6.40
C GLY A 38 -9.80 6.95 -5.43
N LEU A 39 -8.94 7.40 -4.51
CA LEU A 39 -9.24 8.51 -3.60
C LEU A 39 -9.59 9.78 -4.37
N ASP A 40 -10.78 10.31 -4.11
CA ASP A 40 -11.20 11.61 -4.62
C ASP A 40 -10.84 12.74 -3.65
N ASN A 41 -11.21 13.98 -3.99
CA ASN A 41 -10.96 15.12 -3.10
C ASN A 41 -11.85 15.09 -1.84
N PHE A 42 -13.03 14.47 -1.90
CA PHE A 42 -13.92 14.38 -0.76
C PHE A 42 -13.34 13.46 0.31
N ASP A 43 -12.81 12.30 -0.08
CA ASP A 43 -12.13 11.36 0.80
C ASP A 43 -10.94 12.02 1.53
N ARG A 44 -10.15 12.82 0.81
CA ARG A 44 -9.03 13.57 1.39
C ARG A 44 -9.48 14.59 2.44
N LEU A 45 -10.62 15.24 2.22
CA LEU A 45 -11.20 16.19 3.17
C LEU A 45 -11.74 15.48 4.42
N LEU A 46 -12.35 14.30 4.24
CA LEU A 46 -12.81 13.45 5.34
C LEU A 46 -11.63 12.95 6.18
N GLU A 47 -10.55 12.47 5.55
CA GLU A 47 -9.36 12.01 6.28
C GLU A 47 -8.75 13.12 7.13
N ARG A 48 -8.62 14.34 6.58
CA ARG A 48 -8.14 15.52 7.33
C ARG A 48 -9.09 15.91 8.46
N ARG A 49 -10.40 15.82 8.24
CA ARG A 49 -11.40 16.08 9.28
C ARG A 49 -11.23 15.09 10.44
N ASP A 50 -11.12 13.81 10.12
CA ASP A 50 -11.02 12.75 11.13
C ASP A 50 -9.70 12.84 11.90
N GLN A 51 -8.59 13.20 11.24
CA GLN A 51 -7.32 13.53 11.90
C GLN A 51 -7.49 14.66 12.94
N ARG A 52 -8.11 15.79 12.57
CA ARG A 52 -8.37 16.90 13.49
C ARG A 52 -9.29 16.53 14.66
N ILE A 53 -10.29 15.69 14.42
CA ILE A 53 -11.17 15.19 15.48
C ILE A 53 -10.36 14.36 16.47
N ARG A 54 -9.53 13.45 15.97
CA ARG A 54 -8.69 12.55 16.78
C ARG A 54 -7.67 13.29 17.63
N GLU A 55 -7.07 14.35 17.08
CA GLU A 55 -6.19 15.26 17.82
C GLU A 55 -6.92 15.97 18.96
N ARG A 56 -8.13 16.47 18.70
CA ARG A 56 -8.93 17.20 19.70
C ARG A 56 -9.53 16.31 20.78
N SER A 57 -9.87 15.07 20.46
CA SER A 57 -10.48 14.14 21.41
C SER A 57 -9.48 13.48 22.36
N GLY A 58 -8.19 13.83 22.29
CA GLY A 58 -7.15 13.30 23.19
C GLY A 58 -6.90 11.80 23.02
N LEU A 59 -7.48 11.17 22.00
CA LEU A 59 -7.29 9.78 21.61
C LEU A 59 -5.96 9.66 20.86
N GLN A 60 -4.87 9.96 21.56
CA GLN A 60 -3.52 9.59 21.16
C GLN A 60 -3.38 8.08 21.40
N LYS A 61 -3.26 7.32 20.32
CA LYS A 61 -2.65 5.99 20.36
C LYS A 61 -1.24 6.12 19.83
#